data_AF-A0A428CPJ6-F1
#
_entry.id   AF-A0A428CPJ6-F1
#
_cell.length_a   1.000
_cell.length_b   1.000
_cell.length_c   1.000
_cell.angle_alpha   90.00
_cell.angle_beta   90.00
_cell.angle_gamma   90.00
#
_symmetry.space_group_name_H-M   'P 1'
#
loop_
_entity.id
_entity.type
_entity.pdbx_description
1 polymer ?
#
loop_
_entity_poly.entity_id
_entity_poly.type
_entity_poly.pdbx_seq_one_letter_code
_entity_poly.pdbx_strand_id
1 'polypeptide(L)'
;MDIFNTVITSVITSGIIGVFISEYYQRKTLVKKMKRDFVIELFGNRFMLKENYYGEATELNRTLGKIPIIFSDNNQVIEYYDCFLSVTNDQNFLRLIKAMCKDKNVKIDISNWDDTMITRTLSVER
;
A
#
# COMPACT_ATOMS: atom_id res chain seq x y z
N MET A 1 -36.37 -31.09 26.16
CA MET A 1 -36.40 -29.93 25.23
C MET A 1 -34.95 -29.64 24.79
N ASP A 2 -34.23 -30.63 24.26
CA ASP A 2 -32.76 -30.61 24.44
C ASP A 2 -31.95 -30.72 23.15
N ILE A 3 -32.44 -31.41 22.13
CA ILE A 3 -31.70 -31.56 20.86
C ILE A 3 -31.97 -30.37 19.92
N PHE A 4 -33.23 -29.97 19.78
CA PHE A 4 -33.64 -28.90 18.88
C PHE A 4 -33.04 -27.54 19.26
N ASN A 5 -33.04 -27.20 20.56
CA ASN A 5 -32.43 -25.98 21.07
C ASN A 5 -30.89 -26.01 20.88
N THR A 6 -30.23 -27.13 21.14
CA THR A 6 -28.78 -27.28 20.96
C THR A 6 -28.36 -27.16 19.48
N VAL A 7 -29.15 -27.72 18.56
CA VAL A 7 -28.90 -27.59 17.11
C VAL A 7 -29.12 -26.14 16.66
N ILE A 8 -30.19 -25.48 17.09
CA ILE A 8 -30.46 -24.07 16.75
C ILE A 8 -29.36 -23.16 17.31
N THR A 9 -28.96 -23.33 18.58
CA THR A 9 -27.90 -22.52 19.19
C THR A 9 -26.56 -22.75 18.52
N SER A 10 -26.21 -23.98 18.16
CA SER A 10 -24.93 -24.27 17.48
C SER A 10 -24.87 -23.73 16.04
N VAL A 11 -25.98 -23.76 15.30
CA VAL A 11 -26.08 -23.17 13.94
C VAL A 11 -26.04 -21.65 14.00
N ILE A 12 -26.75 -21.01 14.94
CA ILE A 12 -26.73 -19.55 15.10
C ILE A 12 -25.34 -19.08 15.54
N THR A 13 -24.72 -19.76 16.51
CA THR A 13 -23.41 -19.36 17.04
C THR A 13 -22.32 -19.53 15.97
N SER A 14 -22.30 -20.65 15.23
CA SER A 14 -21.34 -20.87 14.15
C SER A 14 -21.59 -19.96 12.93
N GLY A 15 -22.84 -19.67 12.59
CA GLY A 15 -23.22 -18.75 11.51
C GLY A 15 -22.78 -17.31 11.79
N ILE A 16 -23.02 -16.80 13.00
CA ILE A 16 -22.62 -15.45 13.41
C ILE A 16 -21.09 -15.31 13.42
N ILE A 17 -20.38 -16.29 13.99
CA ILE A 17 -18.90 -16.30 14.02
C ILE A 17 -18.33 -16.33 12.58
N GLY A 18 -18.93 -17.14 11.70
CA GLY A 18 -18.54 -17.20 10.28
C GLY A 18 -18.67 -15.86 9.56
N VAL A 19 -19.76 -15.13 9.78
CA VAL A 19 -19.95 -13.77 9.22
C VAL A 19 -18.84 -12.83 9.70
N PHE A 20 -18.56 -12.77 11.01
CA PHE A 20 -17.50 -11.90 11.54
C PHE A 20 -16.11 -12.25 11.01
N ILE A 21 -15.77 -13.55 10.93
CA ILE A 21 -14.51 -14.02 10.34
C ILE A 21 -14.45 -13.59 8.86
N SER A 22 -15.51 -13.86 8.09
CA SER A 22 -15.52 -13.50 6.66
C SER A 22 -15.37 -12.00 6.44
N GLU A 23 -16.07 -11.17 7.22
CA GLU A 23 -15.96 -9.72 7.14
C GLU A 23 -14.54 -9.24 7.50
N TYR A 24 -13.94 -9.81 8.54
CA TYR A 24 -12.57 -9.53 8.93
C TYR A 24 -11.56 -9.88 7.81
N TYR A 25 -11.69 -11.06 7.20
CA TYR A 25 -10.83 -11.49 6.09
C TYR A 25 -11.05 -10.63 4.84
N GLN A 26 -12.30 -10.24 4.54
CA GLN A 26 -12.61 -9.34 3.44
C GLN A 26 -11.95 -7.97 3.65
N ARG A 27 -12.09 -7.38 4.84
CA ARG A 27 -11.43 -6.11 5.18
C ARG A 27 -9.92 -6.19 5.01
N LYS A 28 -9.27 -7.27 5.50
CA LYS A 28 -7.83 -7.49 5.28
C LYS A 28 -7.46 -7.62 3.81
N THR A 29 -8.26 -8.33 3.04
CA THR A 29 -8.03 -8.53 1.60
C THR A 29 -8.16 -7.22 0.84
N LEU A 30 -9.14 -6.39 1.20
CA LEU A 30 -9.34 -5.05 0.62
C LEU A 30 -8.16 -4.12 0.94
N VAL A 31 -7.68 -4.10 2.18
CA VAL A 31 -6.50 -3.29 2.56
C VAL A 31 -5.26 -3.75 1.78
N LYS A 32 -5.04 -5.07 1.67
CA LYS A 32 -3.96 -5.66 0.87
C LYS A 32 -4.04 -5.23 -0.59
N LYS A 33 -5.23 -5.35 -1.19
CA LYS A 33 -5.46 -4.96 -2.59
C LYS A 33 -5.22 -3.46 -2.78
N MET A 34 -5.84 -2.61 -1.96
CA MET A 34 -5.72 -1.16 -2.03
C MET A 34 -4.26 -0.68 -1.94
N LYS A 35 -3.50 -1.15 -0.96
CA LYS A 35 -2.08 -0.77 -0.80
C LYS A 35 -1.23 -1.24 -1.97
N ARG A 36 -1.47 -2.45 -2.48
CA ARG A 36 -0.71 -2.99 -3.62
C ARG A 36 -1.02 -2.25 -4.92
N ASP A 37 -2.31 -2.01 -5.18
CA ASP A 37 -2.77 -1.27 -6.35
C ASP A 37 -2.20 0.16 -6.33
N PHE A 38 -2.14 0.80 -5.16
CA PHE A 38 -1.50 2.11 -5.00
C PHE A 38 -0.01 2.10 -5.37
N VAL A 39 0.76 1.13 -4.87
CA VAL A 39 2.19 1.07 -5.22
C VAL A 39 2.38 0.85 -6.72
N ILE A 40 1.54 0.02 -7.34
CA ILE A 40 1.56 -0.19 -8.80
C ILE A 40 1.21 1.11 -9.54
N GLU A 41 0.18 1.85 -9.11
CA GLU A 41 -0.21 3.16 -9.67
C GLU A 41 0.95 4.17 -9.57
N LEU A 42 1.63 4.23 -8.43
CA LEU A 42 2.79 5.10 -8.22
C LEU A 42 3.94 4.79 -9.20
N PHE A 43 4.26 3.50 -9.40
CA PHE A 43 5.24 3.07 -10.40
C PHE A 43 4.73 3.29 -11.84
N GLY A 44 3.42 3.24 -12.08
CA GLY A 44 2.80 3.57 -13.36
C GLY A 44 2.93 5.05 -13.70
N ASN A 45 2.80 5.91 -12.69
CA ASN A 45 2.93 7.37 -12.80
C ASN A 45 4.39 7.87 -12.83
N ARG A 46 5.37 6.95 -12.88
CA ARG A 46 6.81 7.26 -12.92
C ARG A 46 7.22 8.24 -14.02
N PHE A 47 6.49 8.30 -15.13
CA PHE A 47 6.81 9.21 -16.24
C PHE A 47 6.70 10.69 -15.84
N MET A 48 5.94 10.99 -14.77
CA MET A 48 5.80 12.33 -14.20
C MET A 48 7.04 12.76 -13.38
N LEU A 49 7.92 11.82 -13.02
CA LEU A 49 9.16 12.09 -12.29
C LEU A 49 10.31 12.52 -13.22
N LYS A 50 10.06 12.64 -14.52
CA LYS A 50 11.06 13.06 -15.50
C LYS A 50 11.23 14.57 -15.49
N GLU A 51 12.47 15.04 -15.58
CA GLU A 51 12.79 16.47 -15.73
C GLU A 51 12.10 17.12 -16.95
N ASN A 52 11.85 16.33 -18.00
CA ASN A 52 11.19 16.76 -19.23
C ASN A 52 9.66 16.54 -19.23
N TYR A 53 9.05 16.29 -18.07
CA TYR A 53 7.60 16.21 -17.96
C TYR A 53 7.00 17.62 -17.89
N TYR A 54 6.46 18.09 -19.02
CA TYR A 54 5.80 19.41 -19.14
C TYR A 54 4.30 19.38 -18.80
N GLY A 55 3.80 18.26 -18.25
CA GLY A 55 2.40 18.12 -17.85
C GLY A 55 2.14 18.69 -16.46
N GLU A 56 0.87 18.76 -16.07
CA GLU A 56 0.48 19.17 -14.73
C GLU A 56 0.99 18.18 -13.66
N ALA A 57 1.84 18.63 -12.74
CA ALA A 57 2.30 17.86 -11.59
C ALA A 57 1.18 17.50 -10.59
N THR A 58 -0.05 17.95 -10.85
CA THR A 58 -1.24 17.77 -10.02
C THR A 58 -1.50 16.30 -9.72
N GLU A 59 -1.32 15.39 -10.69
CA GLU A 59 -1.62 13.97 -10.51
C GLU A 59 -0.57 13.24 -9.65
N LEU A 60 0.71 13.61 -9.79
CA LEU A 60 1.78 13.08 -8.94
C LEU A 60 1.61 13.57 -7.51
N ASN A 61 1.38 14.87 -7.31
CA ASN A 61 1.13 15.45 -5.99
C ASN A 61 -0.11 14.85 -5.33
N ARG A 62 -1.19 14.63 -6.10
CA ARG A 62 -2.39 13.93 -5.64
C ARG A 62 -2.06 12.49 -5.23
N THR A 63 -1.26 11.78 -6.01
CA THR A 63 -0.83 10.41 -5.70
C THR A 63 0.02 10.37 -4.42
N LEU A 64 1.00 11.26 -4.28
CA LEU A 64 1.84 11.38 -3.08
C LEU A 64 1.02 11.77 -1.84
N GLY A 65 0.01 12.63 -1.99
CA GLY A 65 -0.88 13.03 -0.90
C GLY A 65 -1.76 11.91 -0.36
N LYS A 66 -1.96 10.81 -1.11
CA LYS A 66 -2.70 9.63 -0.63
C LYS A 66 -1.87 8.74 0.31
N ILE A 67 -0.54 8.86 0.31
CA ILE A 67 0.38 8.01 1.09
C ILE A 67 0.02 7.96 2.58
N PRO A 68 -0.10 9.09 3.30
CA PRO A 68 -0.39 9.06 4.74
C PRO A 68 -1.76 8.47 5.07
N ILE A 69 -2.71 8.49 4.14
CA ILE A 69 -4.05 7.90 4.30
C ILE A 69 -3.98 6.38 4.11
N ILE A 70 -3.32 5.93 3.05
CA ILE A 70 -3.26 4.51 2.66
C ILE A 70 -2.35 3.71 3.61
N PHE A 71 -1.27 4.31 4.10
CA PHE A 71 -0.27 3.68 4.96
C PHE A 71 -0.31 4.20 6.41
N SER A 72 -1.44 4.74 6.86
CA SER A 72 -1.59 5.27 8.21
C SER A 72 -1.28 4.27 9.33
N ASP A 73 -1.37 2.96 9.05
CA ASP A 73 -1.04 1.86 9.96
C ASP A 73 0.43 1.40 9.90
N ASN A 74 1.28 2.07 9.12
CA ASN A 74 2.70 1.75 8.95
C ASN A 74 3.59 2.96 9.27
N ASN A 75 3.98 3.08 10.54
CA ASN A 75 4.79 4.19 11.05
C ASN A 75 6.09 4.43 10.26
N GLN A 76 6.73 3.37 9.75
CA GLN A 76 7.96 3.52 8.96
C GLN A 76 7.70 4.21 7.62
N VAL A 77 6.57 3.92 6.97
CA VAL A 77 6.19 4.61 5.73
C VAL A 77 5.88 6.07 6.01
N ILE A 78 5.19 6.36 7.11
CA ILE A 78 4.87 7.74 7.52
C ILE A 78 6.13 8.53 7.84
N GLU A 79 7.06 7.95 8.60
CA GLU A 79 8.34 8.58 8.93
C GLU A 79 9.15 8.94 7.67
N TYR A 80 9.28 8.01 6.71
CA TYR A 80 9.97 8.31 5.46
C TYR A 80 9.21 9.29 4.56
N TYR A 81 7.89 9.32 4.65
CA TYR A 81 7.07 10.32 3.95
C TYR A 81 7.35 11.72 4.50
N ASP A 82 7.36 11.87 5.82
CA ASP A 82 7.69 13.14 6.48
C ASP A 82 9.12 13.60 6.16
N CYS A 83 10.09 12.67 6.14
CA CYS A 83 11.45 12.96 5.70
C CYS A 83 11.52 13.43 4.24
N PHE A 84 10.78 12.79 3.34
CA PHE A 84 10.71 13.18 1.93
C PHE A 84 10.10 14.56 1.72
N LEU A 85 9.03 14.89 2.47
CA LEU A 85 8.42 16.23 2.44
C LEU A 85 9.34 17.30 3.03
N SER A 86 10.09 16.96 4.08
CA SER A 86 11.02 17.89 4.73
C SER A 86 12.25 18.18 3.86
N VAL A 87 12.80 17.15 3.21
CA VAL A 87 13.95 17.24 2.32
C VAL A 87 13.69 16.39 1.08
N THR A 88 13.24 17.03 0.00
CA THR A 88 12.94 16.37 -1.27
C THR A 88 14.23 16.03 -2.00
N ASN A 89 14.59 14.75 -2.02
CA ASN A 89 15.70 14.21 -2.80
C ASN A 89 15.46 12.73 -3.15
N ASP A 90 16.22 12.21 -4.11
CA ASP A 90 16.10 10.84 -4.61
C ASP A 90 16.30 9.79 -3.53
N GLN A 91 17.18 10.03 -2.56
CA GLN A 91 17.48 9.08 -1.50
C GLN A 91 16.29 8.92 -0.54
N ASN A 92 15.66 10.02 -0.15
CA ASN A 92 14.47 10.03 0.71
C ASN A 92 13.28 9.45 -0.03
N PHE A 93 13.11 9.78 -1.32
CA PHE A 93 12.09 9.16 -2.15
C PHE A 93 12.29 7.65 -2.27
N LEU A 94 13.52 7.19 -2.51
CA LEU A 94 13.86 5.78 -2.59
C LEU A 94 13.58 5.04 -1.28
N ARG A 95 13.91 5.63 -0.12
CA ARG A 95 13.58 5.06 1.20
C ARG A 95 12.07 4.89 1.38
N LEU A 96 11.29 5.90 1.01
CA LEU A 96 9.83 5.86 1.03
C LEU A 96 9.28 4.74 0.12
N ILE A 97 9.71 4.67 -1.14
CA ILE A 97 9.32 3.60 -2.08
C ILE A 97 9.62 2.22 -1.51
N LYS A 98 10.84 2.01 -0.99
CA LYS A 98 11.25 0.73 -0.41
C LYS A 98 10.39 0.33 0.79
N ALA A 99 10.04 1.27 1.67
CA ALA A 99 9.18 0.99 2.81
C ALA A 99 7.75 0.63 2.39
N MET A 100 7.19 1.31 1.38
CA MET A 100 5.87 0.95 0.83
C MET A 100 5.87 -0.45 0.22
N CYS A 101 6.92 -0.83 -0.53
CA CYS A 101 7.05 -2.19 -1.07
C CYS A 101 7.12 -3.27 0.02
N LYS A 102 7.83 -2.97 1.12
CA LYS A 102 8.02 -3.86 2.28
C LYS A 102 6.84 -3.91 3.24
N ASP A 103 5.84 -3.05 3.07
CA ASP A 103 4.63 -3.06 3.90
C ASP A 103 4.01 -4.48 3.93
N LYS A 104 3.57 -4.90 5.12
CA LYS A 104 3.03 -6.24 5.39
C LYS A 104 1.83 -6.61 4.50
N ASN A 105 1.11 -5.63 3.98
CA ASN A 105 -0.03 -5.79 3.10
C ASN A 105 0.35 -5.62 1.62
N VAL A 106 1.50 -5.02 1.29
CA VAL A 106 1.99 -4.91 -0.10
C VAL A 106 2.80 -6.15 -0.48
N LYS A 107 3.85 -6.46 0.30
CA LYS A 107 4.76 -7.60 0.10
C LYS A 107 5.30 -7.71 -1.33
N ILE A 108 5.75 -6.60 -1.91
CA ILE A 108 6.52 -6.64 -3.16
C ILE A 108 7.96 -6.96 -2.78
N ASP A 109 8.46 -8.08 -3.27
CA ASP A 109 9.84 -8.49 -3.02
C ASP A 109 10.80 -7.64 -3.86
N ILE A 110 11.53 -6.78 -3.16
CA ILE A 110 12.55 -5.89 -3.71
C ILE A 110 13.96 -6.30 -3.26
N SER A 111 14.14 -7.50 -2.70
CA SER A 111 15.44 -7.97 -2.20
C SER A 111 16.51 -8.03 -3.30
N ASN A 112 16.10 -8.35 -4.52
CA ASN A 112 16.96 -8.39 -5.70
C ASN A 112 17.07 -7.04 -6.42
N TRP A 113 16.41 -5.99 -5.93
CA TRP A 113 16.43 -4.67 -6.56
C TRP A 113 17.44 -3.80 -5.83
N ASP A 114 18.55 -3.50 -6.50
CA ASP A 114 19.48 -2.50 -5.99
C ASP A 114 18.92 -1.07 -6.18
N ASP A 115 19.52 -0.12 -5.47
CA ASP A 115 19.12 1.29 -5.46
C ASP A 115 19.12 1.88 -6.88
N THR A 116 20.09 1.48 -7.70
CA THR A 116 20.22 1.90 -9.09
C THR A 116 19.05 1.41 -9.95
N MET A 117 18.64 0.16 -9.77
CA MET A 117 17.55 -0.47 -10.50
C MET A 117 16.21 0.20 -10.18
N ILE A 118 15.96 0.52 -8.91
CA ILE A 118 14.74 1.22 -8.49
C ILE A 118 14.72 2.62 -9.06
N THR A 119 15.82 3.37 -8.93
CA THR A 119 15.91 4.73 -9.46
C THR A 119 15.73 4.74 -10.98
N ARG A 120 16.41 3.86 -11.73
CA ARG A 120 16.21 3.70 -13.19
C ARG A 120 14.78 3.33 -13.56
N THR A 121 14.15 2.46 -12.78
CA THR A 121 12.75 2.07 -12.98
C THR A 121 11.82 3.25 -12.80
N LEU A 122 12.18 4.24 -11.97
CA LEU A 122 11.41 5.46 -11.75
C LEU A 122 11.75 6.56 -12.78
N SER A 123 12.99 6.64 -13.26
CA SER A 123 13.44 7.73 -14.15
C SER A 123 13.36 7.43 -15.65
N VAL A 124 13.25 6.16 -16.08
CA VAL A 124 13.24 5.67 -17.49
C VAL A 124 13.80 6.67 -18.50
N GLU A 125 15.12 6.77 -18.60
CA GLU A 125 15.79 7.43 -19.72
C GLU A 125 15.42 6.69 -21.02
N ARG A 126 15.20 7.45 -22.09
CA ARG A 126 15.19 6.95 -23.46
C ARG A 126 16.42 7.49 -24.16
#